data_AF-A0A1H3XWU6-F1
#
_entry.id   AF-A0A1H3XWU6-F1
#
_cell.length_a   1.000
_cell.length_b   1.000
_cell.length_c   1.000
_cell.angle_alpha   90.00
_cell.angle_beta   90.00
_cell.angle_gamma   90.00
#
_symmetry.space_group_name_H-M   'P 1'
#
loop_
_entity.id
_entity.type
_entity.pdbx_description
1 polymer ?
#
loop_
_entity_poly.entity_id
_entity_poly.type
_entity_poly.pdbx_seq_one_letter_code
_entity_poly.pdbx_strand_id
1 'polypeptide(L)'
;MSNAGKGIQRGQSITFRVPSDTPDHLLKQLSKLKETERRNFSSKIAQFVLEGVNESLSKDRETITIPLPRQLTKEQRNWIKHEHSEALLGSIIHHLLADPVRATSLLASMNSNTVNIDEALYLQEEMAATTAVEEKSEPAPVEKEAKDEKDWAEMDKALDDLNFDQMRDELKGHHDDREDEEEDSDEDLLGGFLSKMNN
;
A
#
# COMPACT_ATOMS: atom_id res chain seq x y z
N MET A 1 49.42 2.87 18.69
CA MET A 1 49.20 2.08 17.46
C MET A 1 47.73 2.18 17.13
N SER A 2 47.42 2.85 16.02
CA SER A 2 46.07 3.24 15.58
C SER A 2 45.30 2.04 15.02
N ASN A 3 44.19 1.69 15.64
CA ASN A 3 43.27 0.65 15.17
C ASN A 3 42.34 1.21 14.07
N ALA A 4 42.91 1.78 13.02
CA ALA A 4 42.19 2.34 11.88
C ALA A 4 42.03 1.25 10.82
N GLY A 5 40.90 0.55 10.81
CA GLY A 5 40.56 -0.40 9.74
C GLY A 5 39.69 -1.60 10.12
N LYS A 6 39.44 -1.86 11.41
CA LYS A 6 38.46 -2.88 11.84
C LYS A 6 37.16 -2.18 12.25
N GLY A 7 36.08 -2.46 11.52
CA GLY A 7 34.72 -2.05 11.91
C GLY A 7 34.35 -2.57 13.30
N ILE A 8 33.25 -2.07 13.86
CA ILE A 8 32.77 -2.43 15.20
C ILE A 8 32.56 -3.95 15.28
N GLN A 9 33.19 -4.59 16.27
CA GLN A 9 33.08 -6.04 16.48
C GLN A 9 32.09 -6.40 17.59
N ARG A 10 31.49 -7.60 17.50
CA ARG A 10 30.63 -8.13 18.57
C ARG A 10 31.43 -8.23 19.87
N GLY A 11 30.85 -7.74 20.97
CA GLY A 11 31.50 -7.71 22.29
C GLY A 11 32.46 -6.54 22.52
N GLN A 12 32.69 -5.68 21.52
CA GLN A 12 33.44 -4.45 21.70
C GLN A 12 32.64 -3.46 22.55
N SER A 13 33.28 -2.89 23.57
CA SER A 13 32.66 -1.85 24.39
C SER A 13 32.58 -0.54 23.63
N ILE A 14 31.40 0.08 23.62
CA ILE A 14 31.16 1.42 23.06
C ILE A 14 30.78 2.34 24.23
N THR A 15 31.42 3.50 24.31
CA THR A 15 31.14 4.51 25.36
C THR A 15 30.46 5.71 24.74
N PHE A 16 29.32 6.10 25.30
CA PHE A 16 28.54 7.25 24.84
C PHE A 16 28.55 8.37 25.87
N ARG A 17 28.45 9.61 25.40
CA ARG A 17 28.20 10.78 26.24
C ARG A 17 26.78 11.27 25.96
N VAL A 18 26.07 11.66 27.01
CA VAL A 18 24.75 12.26 26.87
C VAL A 18 24.92 13.68 26.32
N PRO A 19 24.28 14.04 25.19
CA PRO A 19 24.35 15.39 24.64
C PRO A 19 23.81 16.45 25.60
N SER A 20 24.30 17.68 25.49
CA SER A 20 23.84 18.81 26.33
C SER A 20 22.40 19.23 26.07
N ASP A 21 21.88 18.96 24.87
CA ASP A 21 20.51 19.28 24.45
C ASP A 21 19.47 18.23 24.89
N THR A 22 19.88 17.24 25.69
CA THR A 22 18.99 16.15 26.11
C THR A 22 17.91 16.68 27.07
N PRO A 23 16.60 16.52 26.77
CA PRO A 23 15.53 16.96 27.65
C PRO A 23 15.55 16.31 29.05
N ASP A 24 15.19 17.09 30.08
CA ASP A 24 15.19 16.67 31.49
C ASP A 24 14.38 15.40 31.77
N HIS A 25 13.26 15.20 31.06
CA HIS A 25 12.42 14.03 31.26
C HIS A 25 13.13 12.73 30.83
N LEU A 26 13.99 12.78 29.81
CA LEU A 26 14.81 11.63 29.39
C LEU A 26 15.92 11.35 30.41
N LEU A 27 16.54 12.38 30.98
CA LEU A 27 17.55 12.22 32.03
C LEU A 27 16.97 11.57 33.29
N LYS A 28 15.76 11.97 33.70
CA LYS A 28 15.02 11.34 34.81
C LYS A 28 14.72 9.87 34.51
N GLN A 29 14.26 9.57 33.30
CA GLN A 29 13.96 8.19 32.91
C GLN A 29 15.21 7.31 32.87
N LEU A 30 16.33 7.81 32.33
CA LEU A 30 17.62 7.10 32.34
C LEU A 30 18.13 6.87 33.77
N SER A 31 17.95 7.85 34.65
CA SER A 31 18.33 7.74 36.08
C SER A 31 17.49 6.67 36.78
N LYS A 32 16.17 6.66 36.55
CA LYS A 32 15.26 5.63 37.06
C LYS A 32 15.65 4.25 36.54
N LEU A 33 15.94 4.13 35.24
CA LEU A 33 16.36 2.86 34.62
C LEU A 33 17.68 2.34 35.22
N LYS A 34 18.62 3.24 35.53
CA LYS A 34 19.88 2.91 36.19
C LYS A 34 19.64 2.37 37.60
N GLU A 35 18.69 2.95 38.33
CA GLU A 35 18.34 2.50 39.68
C GLU A 35 17.63 1.15 39.69
N THR A 36 16.76 0.89 38.70
CA THR A 36 16.02 -0.37 38.59
C THR A 36 16.89 -1.53 38.10
N GLU A 37 17.65 -1.34 37.01
CA GLU A 37 18.41 -2.43 36.36
C GLU A 37 19.82 -2.62 36.97
N ARG A 38 20.38 -1.59 37.60
CA ARG A 38 21.71 -1.58 38.26
C ARG A 38 22.82 -2.22 37.41
N ARG A 39 23.13 -3.50 37.64
CA ARG A 39 24.18 -4.26 36.94
C ARG A 39 23.83 -4.57 35.48
N ASN A 40 22.54 -4.62 35.16
CA ASN A 40 22.05 -4.92 33.81
C ASN A 40 21.79 -3.66 32.98
N PHE A 41 22.00 -2.47 33.56
CA PHE A 41 21.72 -1.19 32.90
C PHE A 41 22.38 -1.09 31.52
N SER A 42 23.67 -1.42 31.41
CA SER A 42 24.39 -1.36 30.13
C SER A 42 23.83 -2.33 29.09
N SER A 43 23.38 -3.51 29.51
CA SER A 43 22.74 -4.49 28.61
C SER A 43 21.40 -3.96 28.11
N LYS A 44 20.61 -3.34 29.00
CA LYS A 44 19.32 -2.77 28.64
C LYS A 44 19.45 -1.56 27.71
N ILE A 45 20.40 -0.68 27.96
CA ILE A 45 20.71 0.44 27.06
C ILE A 45 21.22 -0.07 25.71
N ALA A 46 22.05 -1.11 25.68
CA ALA A 46 22.49 -1.72 24.43
C ALA A 46 21.31 -2.24 23.59
N GLN A 47 20.28 -2.80 24.23
CA GLN A 47 19.05 -3.21 23.55
C GLN A 47 18.33 -2.02 22.90
N PHE A 48 18.16 -0.91 23.63
CA PHE A 48 17.53 0.31 23.07
C PHE A 48 18.35 0.93 21.94
N VAL A 49 19.68 0.90 22.04
CA VAL A 49 20.55 1.40 20.96
C VAL A 49 20.42 0.52 19.71
N LEU A 50 20.42 -0.81 19.85
CA LEU A 50 20.24 -1.73 18.72
C LEU A 50 18.87 -1.55 18.07
N GLU A 51 17.81 -1.38 18.87
CA GLU A 51 16.47 -1.12 18.40
C GLU A 51 16.40 0.22 17.65
N GLY A 52 16.98 1.29 18.20
CA GLY A 52 17.04 2.60 17.55
C GLY A 52 17.83 2.60 16.25
N VAL A 53 18.94 1.86 16.17
CA VAL A 53 19.71 1.69 14.91
C VAL A 53 18.91 0.88 13.88
N ASN A 54 18.19 -0.15 14.32
CA ASN A 54 17.32 -0.91 13.43
C ASN A 54 16.17 -0.04 12.90
N GLU A 55 15.53 0.75 13.76
CA GLU A 55 14.47 1.67 13.39
C GLU A 55 14.97 2.77 12.44
N SER A 56 16.16 3.33 12.67
CA SER A 56 16.74 4.33 11.77
C SER A 56 17.02 3.73 10.39
N LEU A 57 17.54 2.50 10.33
CA LEU A 57 17.76 1.79 9.06
C LEU A 57 16.45 1.45 8.35
N SER A 58 15.39 1.15 9.11
CA SER A 58 14.04 0.93 8.57
C SER A 58 13.41 2.22 8.05
N LYS A 59 13.66 3.38 8.67
CA LYS A 59 13.16 4.69 8.21
C LYS A 59 13.82 5.16 6.92
N ASP A 60 15.10 4.84 6.73
CA ASP A 60 15.82 5.16 5.49
C ASP A 60 15.37 4.31 4.30
N ARG A 61 14.68 3.19 4.54
CA ARG A 61 14.03 2.41 3.48
C ARG A 61 12.58 2.85 3.39
N GLU A 62 12.12 3.25 2.20
CA GLU A 62 10.70 3.52 1.91
C GLU A 62 9.87 2.22 2.07
N THR A 63 9.66 1.80 3.31
CA THR A 63 9.07 0.51 3.67
C THR A 63 7.80 0.74 4.46
N ILE A 64 6.70 0.21 3.94
CA ILE A 64 5.39 0.27 4.58
C ILE A 64 5.28 -0.96 5.50
N THR A 65 5.22 -0.73 6.81
CA THR A 65 5.02 -1.82 7.79
C THR A 65 3.54 -1.94 8.13
N ILE A 66 2.90 -3.04 7.71
CA ILE A 66 1.48 -3.32 7.97
C ILE A 66 1.38 -4.36 9.10
N PRO A 67 0.86 -4.00 10.29
CA PRO A 67 0.65 -4.96 11.37
C PRO A 67 -0.50 -5.91 11.02
N LEU A 68 -0.30 -7.21 11.26
CA LEU A 68 -1.33 -8.22 11.02
C LEU A 68 -2.36 -8.23 12.17
N PRO A 69 -3.68 -8.24 11.86
CA PRO A 69 -4.73 -8.10 12.88
C PRO A 69 -4.94 -9.36 13.74
N ARG A 70 -4.53 -10.55 13.28
CA ARG A 70 -4.71 -11.85 13.96
C ARG A 70 -3.57 -12.83 13.65
N GLN A 71 -3.49 -13.92 14.44
CA GLN A 71 -2.56 -15.02 14.17
C GLN A 71 -2.96 -15.72 12.86
N LEU A 72 -2.12 -15.59 11.83
CA LEU A 72 -2.31 -16.28 10.56
C LEU A 72 -2.17 -17.79 10.71
N THR A 73 -2.98 -18.54 9.96
CA THR A 73 -2.82 -20.00 9.82
C THR A 73 -1.47 -20.32 9.16
N LYS A 74 -1.01 -21.58 9.27
CA LYS A 74 0.24 -22.03 8.64
C LYS A 74 0.20 -21.81 7.13
N GLU A 75 -0.94 -22.07 6.50
CA GLU A 75 -1.17 -21.89 5.07
C GLU A 75 -1.14 -20.42 4.68
N GLN A 76 -1.86 -19.54 5.39
CA GLN A 76 -1.84 -18.10 5.14
C GLN A 76 -0.43 -17.51 5.28
N ARG A 77 0.32 -17.97 6.30
CA ARG A 77 1.71 -17.54 6.50
C ARG A 77 2.63 -18.03 5.39
N ASN A 78 2.42 -19.25 4.88
CA ASN A 78 3.17 -19.78 3.76
C ASN A 78 2.80 -19.05 2.46
N TRP A 79 1.53 -18.72 2.30
CA TRP A 79 1.02 -17.97 1.17
C TRP A 79 1.66 -16.58 1.10
N ILE A 80 1.63 -15.78 2.17
CA ILE A 80 2.27 -14.44 2.18
C ILE A 80 3.77 -14.49 1.85
N LYS A 81 4.45 -15.59 2.21
CA LYS A 81 5.89 -15.77 1.97
C LYS A 81 6.23 -16.28 0.56
N HIS A 82 5.23 -16.68 -0.21
CA HIS A 82 5.45 -17.19 -1.56
C HIS A 82 5.64 -16.01 -2.52
N GLU A 83 6.57 -16.15 -3.48
CA GLU A 83 6.97 -15.09 -4.41
C GLU A 83 5.78 -14.48 -5.17
N HIS A 84 4.91 -15.32 -5.73
CA HIS A 84 3.69 -14.85 -6.40
C HIS A 84 2.74 -14.05 -5.49
N SER A 85 2.58 -14.47 -4.24
CA SER A 85 1.68 -13.75 -3.31
C SER A 85 2.28 -12.42 -2.87
N GLU A 86 3.61 -12.36 -2.73
CA GLU A 86 4.33 -11.11 -2.49
C GLU A 86 4.15 -10.15 -3.66
N ALA A 87 4.29 -10.63 -4.90
CA ALA A 87 4.06 -9.83 -6.10
C ALA A 87 2.62 -9.32 -6.20
N LEU A 88 1.63 -10.16 -5.88
CA LEU A 88 0.22 -9.77 -5.85
C LEU A 88 -0.07 -8.73 -4.75
N LEU A 89 0.48 -8.91 -3.54
CA LEU A 89 0.32 -7.93 -2.47
C LEU A 89 1.01 -6.59 -2.85
N GLY A 90 2.18 -6.66 -3.45
CA GLY A 90 2.90 -5.50 -3.96
C GLY A 90 2.11 -4.74 -5.02
N SER A 91 1.48 -5.45 -5.96
CA SER A 91 0.66 -4.83 -6.99
C SER A 91 -0.60 -4.18 -6.41
N ILE A 92 -1.30 -4.85 -5.49
CA ILE A 92 -2.48 -4.26 -4.82
C ILE A 92 -2.11 -3.00 -4.05
N ILE A 93 -0.99 -3.03 -3.30
CA ILE A 93 -0.51 -1.86 -2.55
C ILE A 93 -0.14 -0.72 -3.51
N HIS A 94 0.55 -1.02 -4.61
CA HIS A 94 0.88 -0.02 -5.62
C HIS A 94 -0.37 0.66 -6.20
N HIS A 95 -1.39 -0.10 -6.57
CA HIS A 95 -2.63 0.45 -7.10
C HIS A 95 -3.39 1.27 -6.04
N LEU A 96 -3.42 0.84 -4.78
CA LEU A 96 -4.03 1.62 -3.69
C LEU A 96 -3.32 2.96 -3.45
N LEU A 97 -2.00 3.01 -3.61
CA LEU A 97 -1.23 4.25 -3.45
C LEU A 97 -1.37 5.18 -4.66
N ALA A 98 -1.53 4.63 -5.87
CA ALA A 98 -1.65 5.40 -7.11
C ALA A 98 -3.07 5.92 -7.35
N ASP A 99 -4.10 5.09 -7.16
CA ASP A 99 -5.50 5.43 -7.34
C ASP A 99 -6.40 4.59 -6.41
N PRO A 100 -6.71 5.11 -5.21
CA PRO A 100 -7.50 4.37 -4.23
C PRO A 100 -8.95 4.15 -4.69
N VAL A 101 -9.54 5.08 -5.46
CA VAL A 101 -10.94 4.97 -5.90
C VAL A 101 -11.07 3.77 -6.84
N ARG A 102 -10.23 3.70 -7.87
CA ARG A 102 -10.24 2.58 -8.83
C ARG A 102 -9.87 1.25 -8.19
N ALA A 103 -8.90 1.24 -7.28
CA ALA A 103 -8.50 0.03 -6.56
C ALA A 103 -9.64 -0.52 -5.68
N THR A 104 -10.38 0.35 -4.98
CA THR A 104 -11.53 -0.08 -4.18
C THR A 104 -12.67 -0.60 -5.04
N SER A 105 -12.96 0.03 -6.18
CA SER A 105 -13.97 -0.45 -7.13
C SER A 105 -13.63 -1.83 -7.69
N LEU A 106 -12.36 -2.09 -8.02
CA LEU A 106 -11.91 -3.39 -8.51
C LEU A 106 -11.97 -4.47 -7.41
N LEU A 107 -11.59 -4.13 -6.19
CA LEU A 107 -11.73 -5.06 -5.05
C LEU A 107 -13.19 -5.36 -4.73
N ALA A 108 -14.07 -4.36 -4.83
CA ALA A 108 -15.51 -4.52 -4.66
C ALA A 108 -16.06 -5.46 -5.75
N SER A 109 -15.72 -5.22 -7.02
CA SER A 109 -16.15 -6.03 -8.15
C SER A 109 -15.67 -7.49 -8.05
N MET A 110 -14.44 -7.71 -7.58
CA MET A 110 -13.90 -9.06 -7.33
C MET A 110 -14.62 -9.78 -6.19
N ASN A 111 -15.04 -9.04 -5.15
CA ASN A 111 -15.74 -9.63 -4.00
C ASN A 111 -17.24 -9.82 -4.26
N SER A 112 -17.85 -9.04 -5.16
CA SER A 112 -19.26 -9.15 -5.58
C SER A 112 -19.49 -10.09 -6.77
N ASN A 113 -18.43 -10.62 -7.39
CA ASN A 113 -18.48 -11.48 -8.58
C ASN A 113 -19.15 -10.80 -9.80
N THR A 114 -19.19 -9.46 -9.84
CA THR A 114 -19.74 -8.67 -10.94
C THR A 114 -18.60 -7.91 -11.62
N VAL A 115 -18.50 -8.00 -12.94
CA VAL A 115 -17.41 -7.38 -13.73
C VAL A 115 -17.72 -5.90 -14.04
N ASN A 116 -18.90 -5.41 -13.67
CA ASN A 116 -19.35 -4.05 -13.95
C ASN A 116 -19.18 -3.13 -12.73
N ILE A 117 -18.37 -2.09 -12.91
CA ILE A 117 -17.94 -1.13 -11.88
C ILE A 117 -19.12 -0.28 -11.37
N ASP A 118 -20.05 0.09 -12.26
CA ASP A 118 -21.22 0.91 -11.91
C ASP A 118 -22.23 0.12 -11.07
N GLU A 119 -22.37 -1.18 -11.36
CA GLU A 119 -23.24 -2.09 -10.62
C GLU A 119 -22.71 -2.38 -9.20
N ALA A 120 -21.38 -2.48 -9.04
CA ALA A 120 -20.75 -2.70 -7.74
C ALA A 120 -20.92 -1.49 -6.79
N LEU A 121 -20.92 -0.26 -7.33
CA LEU A 121 -21.13 0.97 -6.56
C LEU A 121 -22.57 1.02 -6.01
N TYR A 122 -23.54 0.66 -6.85
CA TYR A 122 -24.96 0.62 -6.49
C TYR A 122 -25.28 -0.45 -5.42
N LEU A 123 -24.67 -1.64 -5.53
CA LEU A 123 -24.83 -2.70 -4.52
C LEU A 123 -24.26 -2.32 -3.14
N GLN A 124 -23.18 -1.52 -3.11
CA GLN A 124 -22.63 -1.02 -1.86
C GLN A 124 -23.58 -0.03 -1.17
N GLU A 125 -24.27 0.82 -1.93
CA GLU A 125 -25.31 1.71 -1.41
C GLU A 125 -26.48 0.92 -0.81
N GLU A 126 -26.90 -0.19 -1.45
CA GLU A 126 -27.96 -1.06 -0.93
C GLU A 126 -27.54 -1.81 0.36
N MET A 127 -26.29 -2.28 0.45
CA MET A 127 -25.76 -2.92 1.67
C MET A 127 -25.59 -1.91 2.82
N ALA A 128 -25.16 -0.68 2.53
CA ALA A 128 -25.08 0.40 3.52
C ALA A 128 -26.48 0.85 3.98
N ALA A 129 -27.45 0.94 3.06
CA ALA A 129 -28.83 1.30 3.35
C ALA A 129 -29.55 0.23 4.18
N THR A 130 -29.30 -1.06 3.95
CA THR A 130 -29.91 -2.15 4.73
C THR A 130 -29.31 -2.29 6.13
N THR A 131 -28.03 -1.94 6.31
CA THR A 131 -27.38 -1.94 7.64
C THR A 131 -27.82 -0.74 8.51
N ALA A 132 -28.26 0.36 7.89
CA ALA A 132 -28.73 1.56 8.58
C ALA A 132 -30.15 1.44 9.19
N VAL A 133 -30.89 0.36 8.93
CA VAL A 133 -32.30 0.23 9.38
C VAL A 133 -32.43 -0.35 10.80
N GLU A 134 -31.40 -0.95 11.39
CA GLU A 134 -31.53 -1.62 12.70
C GLU A 134 -31.08 -0.84 13.95
N GLU A 135 -30.57 0.40 13.84
CA GLU A 135 -30.30 1.21 15.04
C GLU A 135 -30.99 2.59 15.05
N LYS A 136 -32.08 2.64 15.83
CA LYS A 136 -32.61 3.78 16.64
C LYS A 136 -33.34 4.94 15.94
N SER A 137 -34.68 4.85 16.01
CA SER A 137 -35.61 5.78 16.67
C SER A 137 -35.19 7.26 16.88
N GLU A 138 -35.72 8.17 16.04
CA GLU A 138 -36.67 9.26 16.35
C GLU A 138 -36.71 10.28 15.18
N PRO A 139 -37.89 10.77 14.73
CA PRO A 139 -37.99 11.68 13.59
C PRO A 139 -37.97 13.16 14.02
N ALA A 140 -37.12 13.96 13.38
CA ALA A 140 -37.19 15.43 13.39
C ALA A 140 -37.30 15.96 11.95
N PRO A 141 -37.95 17.12 11.73
CA PRO A 141 -38.63 17.43 10.47
C PRO A 141 -37.69 17.95 9.38
N VAL A 142 -37.99 17.50 8.16
CA VAL A 142 -37.38 17.94 6.90
C VAL A 142 -37.87 19.36 6.57
N GLU A 143 -36.97 20.35 6.59
CA GLU A 143 -37.15 21.59 5.84
C GLU A 143 -36.60 21.39 4.42
N LYS A 144 -37.49 21.56 3.44
CA LYS A 144 -37.18 21.51 2.01
C LYS A 144 -36.65 22.87 1.58
N GLU A 145 -35.37 22.96 1.24
CA GLU A 145 -34.87 24.02 0.36
C GLU A 145 -34.60 23.44 -1.03
N ALA A 146 -35.41 23.90 -1.98
CA ALA A 146 -35.28 23.63 -3.40
C ALA A 146 -34.44 24.73 -4.06
N LYS A 147 -33.37 24.32 -4.77
CA LYS A 147 -32.56 25.00 -5.80
C LYS A 147 -31.22 24.22 -5.82
N ASP A 148 -30.82 23.50 -6.86
CA ASP A 148 -30.57 23.96 -8.22
C ASP A 148 -30.72 22.79 -9.23
N GLU A 149 -31.72 22.88 -10.12
CA GLU A 149 -31.95 21.94 -11.22
C GLU A 149 -31.51 22.52 -12.58
N LYS A 150 -30.69 23.58 -12.59
CA LYS A 150 -30.40 24.34 -13.82
C LYS A 150 -29.08 24.03 -14.54
N ASP A 151 -28.24 23.14 -14.04
CA ASP A 151 -26.88 22.96 -14.59
C ASP A 151 -26.65 21.65 -15.38
N TRP A 152 -27.57 20.68 -15.30
CA TRP A 152 -27.38 19.39 -15.99
C TRP A 152 -27.67 19.45 -17.49
N ALA A 153 -28.58 20.33 -17.94
CA ALA A 153 -29.00 20.40 -19.34
C ALA A 153 -28.02 21.18 -20.25
N GLU A 154 -27.14 22.02 -19.68
CA GLU A 154 -26.06 22.68 -20.43
C GLU A 154 -24.84 21.77 -20.59
N MET A 155 -24.54 20.94 -19.60
CA MET A 155 -23.43 19.99 -19.65
C MET A 155 -23.69 18.82 -20.63
N ASP A 156 -24.96 18.39 -20.75
CA ASP A 156 -25.36 17.35 -21.71
C ASP A 156 -25.22 17.81 -23.18
N LYS A 157 -25.52 19.08 -23.46
CA LYS A 157 -25.31 19.68 -24.79
C LYS A 157 -23.84 19.89 -25.14
N ALA A 158 -22.97 20.08 -24.14
CA ALA A 158 -21.53 20.20 -24.36
C ALA A 158 -20.87 18.84 -24.65
N LEU A 159 -21.48 17.74 -24.20
CA LEU A 159 -21.04 16.37 -24.48
C LEU A 159 -21.45 15.89 -25.88
N ASP A 160 -22.62 16.32 -26.37
CA ASP A 160 -23.09 15.99 -27.73
C ASP A 160 -22.27 16.65 -28.86
N ASP A 161 -21.50 17.70 -28.57
CA ASP A 161 -20.63 18.39 -29.53
C ASP A 161 -19.20 17.79 -29.59
N LEU A 162 -18.88 16.81 -28.73
CA LEU A 162 -17.59 16.13 -28.71
C LEU A 162 -17.59 14.93 -29.66
N ASN A 163 -17.17 15.17 -30.91
CA ASN A 163 -17.08 14.12 -31.93
C ASN A 163 -15.84 13.22 -31.70
N PHE A 164 -16.04 12.07 -31.06
CA PHE A 164 -15.01 11.09 -30.70
C PHE A 164 -14.23 10.52 -31.90
N ASP A 165 -14.82 10.57 -33.10
CA ASP A 165 -14.18 10.09 -34.33
C ASP A 165 -13.03 11.00 -34.78
N GLN A 166 -13.08 12.29 -34.45
CA GLN A 166 -12.06 13.28 -34.82
C GLN A 166 -10.81 13.22 -33.93
N MET A 167 -10.95 12.83 -32.65
CA MET A 167 -9.82 12.60 -31.73
C MET A 167 -9.06 11.29 -32.03
N ARG A 168 -9.73 10.31 -32.64
CA ARG A 168 -9.12 9.03 -33.02
C ARG A 168 -8.12 9.18 -34.18
N ASP A 169 -8.36 10.13 -35.08
CA ASP A 169 -7.46 10.44 -36.19
C ASP A 169 -6.21 11.23 -35.73
N GLU A 170 -6.33 12.07 -34.70
CA GLU A 170 -5.17 12.75 -34.09
C GLU A 170 -4.23 11.80 -33.33
N LEU A 171 -4.77 10.71 -32.74
CA LEU A 171 -3.97 9.69 -32.06
C LEU A 171 -3.22 8.76 -33.03
N LYS A 172 -3.76 8.56 -34.24
CA LYS A 172 -3.12 7.72 -35.28
C LYS A 172 -2.00 8.42 -36.05
N GLY A 173 -1.91 9.75 -35.99
CA GLY A 173 -0.89 10.54 -36.68
C GLY A 173 0.51 10.54 -36.03
N HIS A 174 0.69 9.88 -34.88
CA HIS A 174 1.95 9.91 -34.12
C HIS A 174 2.71 8.56 -34.12
N HIS A 175 2.36 7.63 -35.01
CA HIS A 175 3.00 6.31 -35.09
C HIS A 175 3.54 6.04 -36.50
N ASP A 176 4.48 6.87 -36.95
CA ASP A 176 5.37 6.52 -38.07
C ASP A 176 6.75 7.11 -37.76
N ASP A 177 7.68 6.21 -37.42
CA ASP A 177 9.15 6.37 -37.30
C ASP A 177 9.69 5.60 -36.08
N ARG A 178 9.84 4.27 -36.24
CA ARG A 178 10.99 3.49 -35.77
C ARG A 178 10.88 2.03 -36.23
N GLU A 179 11.80 1.67 -37.12
CA GLU A 179 12.05 0.34 -37.67
C GLU A 179 12.63 -0.62 -36.61
N ASP A 180 12.23 -1.89 -36.78
CA ASP A 180 12.90 -3.16 -36.48
C ASP A 180 13.24 -3.55 -35.02
N GLU A 181 12.47 -4.50 -34.49
CA GLU A 181 12.98 -5.66 -33.74
C GLU A 181 11.94 -6.81 -33.78
N GLU A 182 12.38 -7.93 -34.35
CA GLU A 182 11.80 -9.26 -34.55
C GLU A 182 10.45 -9.60 -33.87
N GLU A 183 9.46 -9.99 -34.68
CA GLU A 183 8.26 -10.70 -34.25
C GLU A 183 8.63 -12.10 -33.73
N ASP A 184 8.87 -12.23 -32.43
CA ASP A 184 8.72 -13.52 -31.74
C ASP A 184 7.23 -13.88 -31.72
N SER A 185 6.82 -14.72 -32.68
CA SER A 185 5.47 -15.29 -32.73
C SER A 185 5.23 -16.16 -31.49
N ASP A 186 4.14 -15.88 -30.76
CA ASP A 186 3.67 -16.62 -29.58
C ASP A 186 3.50 -18.14 -29.81
N GLU A 187 3.52 -18.60 -31.06
CA GLU A 187 3.42 -20.01 -31.45
C GLU A 187 4.69 -20.83 -31.13
N ASP A 188 5.88 -20.21 -31.16
CA ASP A 188 7.15 -20.92 -30.93
C ASP A 188 7.44 -21.16 -29.44
N LEU A 189 7.01 -20.24 -28.57
CA LEU A 189 7.12 -20.37 -27.10
C LEU A 189 6.20 -21.47 -26.54
N LEU A 190 5.03 -21.67 -27.16
CA LEU A 190 4.09 -22.73 -26.78
C LEU A 190 4.47 -24.08 -27.38
N GLY A 191 5.10 -24.10 -28.57
CA GLY A 191 5.59 -25.31 -29.21
C GLY A 191 6.66 -26.04 -28.38
N GLY A 192 7.63 -25.30 -27.83
CA GLY A 192 8.69 -25.86 -26.98
C GLY A 192 8.19 -26.46 -25.65
N PHE A 193 7.06 -25.99 -25.13
CA PHE A 193 6.45 -26.49 -23.91
C PHE A 193 5.69 -27.81 -24.14
N LEU A 194 4.93 -27.92 -25.24
CA LEU A 194 4.13 -29.11 -25.54
C LEU A 194 4.99 -30.32 -25.94
N SER A 195 6.12 -30.11 -26.61
CA SER A 195 7.06 -31.19 -26.94
C SER A 195 7.71 -31.84 -25.71
N LYS A 196 7.73 -31.16 -24.57
CA LYS A 196 8.36 -31.65 -23.34
C LYS A 196 7.44 -32.54 -22.49
N MET A 197 6.15 -32.59 -22.81
CA MET A 197 5.14 -33.33 -22.05
C MET A 197 4.74 -34.67 -22.70
N ASN A 198 5.25 -34.96 -23.89
CA ASN A 198 4.93 -36.17 -24.65
C ASN A 198 6.14 -37.11 -24.86
N ASN A 199 7.05 -37.16 -23.89
CA ASN A 199 8.17 -38.11 -23.84
C ASN A 199 8.30 -38.70 -22.43
#